data_AF-A0A5D0RR81-F1
#
_entry.id   AF-A0A5D0RR81-F1
#
_cell.length_a   1.000
_cell.length_b   1.000
_cell.length_c   1.000
_cell.angle_alpha   90.00
_cell.angle_beta   90.00
_cell.angle_gamma   90.00
#
_symmetry.space_group_name_H-M   'P 1'
#
loop_
_entity.id
_entity.type
_entity.pdbx_description
1 polymer ?
#
loop_
_entity_poly.entity_id
_entity_poly.type
_entity_poly.pdbx_seq_one_letter_code
_entity_poly.pdbx_strand_id
1 'polypeptide(L)'
;MTKTMTGEIEITLLNNGADGASVQFHYDLKDMFRRVFKNAKWDSRNECWTVGNRSIKRLETWVAEMNASGLPQKIAMSDQVDLTDAQVEKVRAMIKSRLNDIESEQSACEAIKQAISDLAETKSELSALDAKLQKAKAERQKLEAEERELRDDINATVNDVVSISEINELRTSMQRAWRSQTSKNRDLFSESQDRLREIRDELSENDIESDTLDLAVGANYNRRDRDLDDLKVKLEFAVSDTE
;
A
#
# COMPACT_ATOMS: atom_id res chain seq x y z
N MET A 1 29.69 41.28 -23.68
CA MET A 1 30.24 42.65 -23.68
C MET A 1 29.19 43.57 -23.07
N THR A 2 29.33 43.88 -21.79
CA THR A 2 28.46 44.81 -21.08
C THR A 2 28.78 46.22 -21.57
N LYS A 3 27.97 46.73 -22.50
CA LYS A 3 27.99 48.15 -22.87
C LYS A 3 27.58 48.90 -21.61
N THR A 4 28.54 49.54 -20.95
CA THR A 4 28.28 50.50 -19.87
C THR A 4 27.39 51.58 -20.46
N MET A 5 26.09 51.54 -20.15
CA MET A 5 25.20 52.66 -20.41
C MET A 5 25.62 53.77 -19.45
N THR A 6 26.54 54.62 -19.90
CA THR A 6 27.03 55.81 -19.18
C THR A 6 25.92 56.85 -18.98
N GLY A 7 24.68 56.58 -19.42
CA GLY A 7 23.55 57.48 -19.30
C GLY A 7 23.70 58.75 -20.14
N GLU A 8 24.82 58.93 -20.84
CA GLU A 8 25.08 60.04 -21.75
C GLU A 8 24.78 59.65 -23.19
N ILE A 9 24.24 60.59 -23.96
CA ILE A 9 24.04 60.42 -25.38
C ILE A 9 25.36 60.73 -26.09
N GLU A 10 25.89 59.76 -26.83
CA GLU A 10 27.15 59.89 -27.57
C GLU A 10 26.89 59.99 -29.09
N ILE A 11 27.62 60.88 -29.76
CA ILE A 11 27.61 61.03 -31.22
C ILE A 11 28.79 60.25 -31.80
N THR A 12 28.52 59.39 -32.78
CA THR A 12 29.55 58.71 -33.57
C THR A 12 29.55 59.27 -35.00
N LEU A 13 30.68 59.79 -35.47
CA LEU A 13 30.80 60.27 -36.85
C LEU A 13 30.97 59.10 -37.82
N LEU A 14 30.25 59.12 -38.95
CA LEU A 14 30.34 58.09 -39.98
C LEU A 14 31.35 58.51 -41.06
N ASN A 15 32.25 57.60 -41.45
CA ASN A 15 33.22 57.75 -42.56
C ASN A 15 33.82 59.17 -42.69
N ASN A 16 34.65 59.58 -41.72
CA ASN A 16 35.36 60.86 -41.70
C ASN A 16 34.47 62.12 -41.90
N GLY A 17 33.17 62.03 -41.56
CA GLY A 17 32.24 63.17 -41.60
C GLY A 17 31.61 63.44 -42.96
N ALA A 18 31.91 62.65 -43.99
CA ALA A 18 31.33 62.82 -45.32
C ALA A 18 29.89 62.29 -45.40
N ASP A 19 29.60 61.17 -44.73
CA ASP A 19 28.33 60.44 -44.85
C ASP A 19 27.28 60.80 -43.77
N GLY A 20 27.68 61.53 -42.72
CA GLY A 20 26.80 61.96 -41.63
C GLY A 20 27.28 61.54 -40.25
N ALA A 21 26.35 61.50 -39.30
CA ALA A 21 26.61 61.07 -37.92
C ALA A 21 25.52 60.11 -37.44
N SER A 22 25.87 59.21 -36.54
CA SER A 22 24.95 58.35 -35.81
C SER A 22 24.90 58.73 -34.34
N VAL A 23 23.76 58.48 -33.71
CA VAL A 23 23.53 58.72 -32.29
C VAL A 23 22.75 57.54 -31.70
N GLN A 24 23.13 57.14 -30.49
CA GLN A 24 22.43 56.11 -29.73
C GLN A 24 21.92 56.72 -28.42
N PHE A 25 20.65 56.49 -28.09
CA PHE A 25 20.00 57.01 -26.90
C PHE A 25 18.78 56.14 -26.53
N HIS A 26 18.22 56.32 -25.31
CA HIS A 26 17.08 55.53 -24.83
C HIS A 26 15.84 55.69 -25.70
N TYR A 27 15.08 54.61 -25.91
CA TYR A 27 13.95 54.60 -26.86
C TYR A 27 12.89 55.66 -26.55
N ASP A 28 12.70 56.05 -25.28
CA ASP A 28 11.72 57.07 -24.89
C ASP A 28 12.04 58.47 -25.44
N LEU A 29 13.30 58.73 -25.77
CA LEU A 29 13.72 60.01 -26.37
C LEU A 29 13.44 60.05 -27.88
N LYS A 30 12.99 58.94 -28.48
CA LYS A 30 12.76 58.81 -29.94
C LYS A 30 11.81 59.85 -30.51
N ASP A 31 10.69 60.12 -29.84
CA ASP A 31 9.68 61.05 -30.37
C ASP A 31 10.15 62.50 -30.28
N MET A 32 10.90 62.84 -29.23
CA MET A 32 11.58 64.13 -29.12
C MET A 32 12.66 64.28 -30.20
N PHE A 33 13.45 63.24 -30.42
CA PHE A 33 14.47 63.21 -31.47
C PHE A 33 13.87 63.35 -32.87
N ARG A 34 12.82 62.57 -33.19
CA ARG A 34 12.14 62.64 -34.50
C ARG A 34 11.45 63.97 -34.77
N ARG A 35 11.03 64.68 -33.72
CA ARG A 35 10.47 66.04 -33.85
C ARG A 35 11.51 67.02 -34.39
N VAL A 36 12.77 66.88 -33.97
CA VAL A 36 13.90 67.74 -34.39
C VAL A 36 14.52 67.25 -35.70
N PHE A 37 14.64 65.93 -35.90
CA PHE A 37 15.30 65.30 -37.05
C PHE A 37 14.32 64.43 -37.86
N LYS A 38 13.41 65.07 -38.60
CA LYS A 38 12.38 64.38 -39.40
C LYS A 38 12.93 63.42 -40.47
N ASN A 39 14.14 63.67 -40.95
CA ASN A 39 14.79 62.87 -42.00
C ASN A 39 15.78 61.84 -41.44
N ALA A 40 15.85 61.68 -40.11
CA ALA A 40 16.72 60.67 -39.51
C ALA A 40 16.26 59.25 -39.86
N LYS A 41 17.21 58.35 -40.12
CA LYS A 41 16.94 56.95 -40.43
C LYS A 41 17.38 56.07 -39.26
N TRP A 42 16.50 55.16 -38.84
CA TRP A 42 16.83 54.14 -37.86
C TRP A 42 17.65 53.03 -38.52
N ASP A 43 18.80 52.72 -37.96
CA ASP A 43 19.58 51.54 -38.30
C ASP A 43 19.30 50.45 -37.26
N SER A 44 18.53 49.43 -37.65
CA SER A 44 18.15 48.32 -36.77
C SER A 44 19.31 47.39 -36.44
N ARG A 45 20.39 47.40 -37.23
CA ARG A 45 21.53 46.50 -37.03
C ARG A 45 22.47 47.03 -35.94
N ASN A 46 22.64 48.34 -35.90
CA ASN A 46 23.50 49.03 -34.94
C ASN A 46 22.72 49.71 -33.80
N GLU A 47 21.39 49.62 -33.84
CA GLU A 47 20.46 50.24 -32.88
C GLU A 47 20.73 51.74 -32.68
N CYS A 48 20.94 52.45 -33.78
CA CYS A 48 21.27 53.88 -33.75
C CYS A 48 20.47 54.67 -34.79
N TRP A 49 20.30 55.96 -34.52
CA TRP A 49 19.71 56.89 -35.48
C TRP A 49 20.81 57.57 -36.28
N THR A 50 20.67 57.57 -37.60
CA THR A 50 21.60 58.25 -38.52
C THR A 50 20.98 59.55 -39.02
N VAL A 51 21.79 60.61 -39.05
CA VAL A 51 21.44 61.91 -39.60
C VAL A 51 22.44 62.31 -40.68
N GLY A 52 21.94 62.96 -41.73
CA GLY A 52 22.80 63.44 -42.82
C GLY A 52 23.72 64.58 -42.38
N ASN A 53 24.83 64.75 -43.09
CA ASN A 53 25.92 65.69 -42.78
C ASN A 53 25.46 67.13 -42.45
N ARG A 54 24.48 67.67 -43.19
CA ARG A 54 23.93 69.03 -42.95
C ARG A 54 23.29 69.22 -41.57
N SER A 55 22.97 68.15 -40.85
CA SER A 55 22.30 68.17 -39.55
C SER A 55 23.22 67.92 -38.36
N ILE A 56 24.53 67.68 -38.60
CA ILE A 56 25.48 67.32 -37.53
C ILE A 56 25.56 68.38 -36.44
N LYS A 57 25.73 69.67 -36.78
CA LYS A 57 25.76 70.74 -35.76
C LYS A 57 24.48 70.81 -34.93
N ARG A 58 23.33 70.54 -35.54
CA ARG A 58 22.05 70.50 -34.83
C ARG A 58 21.96 69.28 -33.92
N LEU A 59 22.52 68.15 -34.34
CA LEU A 59 22.66 66.94 -33.52
C LEU A 59 23.53 67.21 -32.31
N GLU A 60 24.68 67.86 -32.49
CA GLU A 60 25.56 68.29 -31.39
C GLU A 60 24.83 69.17 -30.39
N THR A 61 24.07 70.17 -30.85
CA THR A 61 23.26 71.03 -29.97
C THR A 61 22.20 70.24 -29.22
N TRP A 62 21.46 69.36 -29.91
CA TRP A 62 20.43 68.53 -29.28
C TRP A 62 21.00 67.57 -28.24
N VAL A 63 22.14 66.92 -28.54
CA VAL A 63 22.83 66.04 -27.59
C VAL A 63 23.32 66.82 -26.38
N ALA A 64 23.91 68.01 -26.57
CA ALA A 64 24.33 68.87 -25.48
C ALA A 64 23.14 69.30 -24.59
N GLU A 65 22.00 69.66 -25.18
CA GLU A 65 20.78 70.01 -24.46
C GLU A 65 20.19 68.82 -23.69
N MET A 66 20.13 67.64 -24.30
CA MET A 66 19.61 66.44 -23.66
C MET A 66 20.52 65.96 -22.53
N ASN A 67 21.84 65.95 -22.71
CA ASN A 67 22.79 65.61 -21.65
C ASN A 67 22.76 66.65 -20.52
N ALA A 68 22.65 67.94 -20.83
CA ALA A 68 22.51 69.00 -19.81
C ALA A 68 21.19 68.91 -19.02
N SER A 69 20.12 68.39 -19.63
CA SER A 69 18.83 68.19 -18.95
C SER A 69 18.87 67.06 -17.90
N GLY A 70 19.85 66.16 -17.99
CA GLY A 70 19.96 64.96 -17.15
C GLY A 70 18.84 63.93 -17.36
N LEU A 71 17.95 64.13 -18.35
CA LEU A 71 16.87 63.20 -18.68
C LEU A 71 17.37 61.81 -19.08
N PRO A 72 18.41 61.67 -19.92
CA PRO A 72 18.92 60.35 -20.32
C PRO A 72 19.44 59.54 -19.12
N GLN A 73 20.12 60.17 -18.17
CA GLN A 73 20.60 59.54 -16.94
C GLN A 73 19.44 59.12 -16.03
N LYS A 74 18.42 59.97 -15.88
CA LYS A 74 17.24 59.64 -15.06
C LYS A 74 16.47 58.43 -15.60
N ILE A 75 16.32 58.33 -16.92
CA ILE A 75 15.66 57.19 -17.56
C ILE A 75 16.48 55.91 -17.34
N ALA A 76 17.79 55.95 -17.62
CA ALA A 76 18.67 54.80 -17.41
C ALA A 76 18.69 54.32 -15.93
N MET A 77 18.65 55.24 -14.96
CA MET A 77 18.55 54.87 -13.55
C MET A 77 17.19 54.24 -13.20
N SER A 78 16.09 54.74 -13.77
CA SER A 78 14.76 54.15 -13.58
C SER A 78 14.70 52.72 -14.10
N ASP A 79 15.16 52.49 -15.33
CA ASP A 79 15.17 51.14 -15.93
C ASP A 79 16.03 50.16 -15.13
N GLN A 80 17.14 50.63 -14.56
CA GLN A 80 18.01 49.80 -13.74
C GLN A 80 17.36 49.45 -12.39
N VAL A 81 16.59 50.35 -11.80
CA VAL A 81 15.79 50.06 -10.59
C VAL A 81 14.70 49.03 -10.92
N ASP A 82 13.96 49.21 -12.02
CA ASP A 82 12.90 48.29 -12.43
C ASP A 82 13.44 46.88 -12.74
N LEU A 83 14.61 46.79 -13.40
CA LEU A 83 15.32 45.53 -13.62
C LEU A 83 15.74 44.86 -12.30
N THR A 84 16.20 45.65 -11.33
CA THR A 84 16.62 45.14 -10.02
C THR A 84 15.42 44.64 -9.21
N ASP A 85 14.31 45.37 -9.23
CA ASP A 85 13.06 44.99 -8.56
C ASP A 85 12.48 43.70 -9.17
N ALA A 86 12.51 43.57 -10.50
CA ALA A 86 12.10 42.34 -11.18
C ALA A 86 12.97 41.13 -10.79
N GLN A 87 14.29 41.34 -10.61
CA GLN A 87 15.20 40.29 -10.13
C GLN A 87 14.90 39.91 -8.67
N VAL A 88 14.63 40.90 -7.81
CA VAL A 88 14.27 40.67 -6.41
C VAL A 88 12.97 39.88 -6.32
N GLU A 89 11.94 40.24 -7.09
CA GLU A 89 10.67 39.50 -7.11
C GLU A 89 10.85 38.06 -7.62
N LYS A 90 11.69 37.86 -8.63
CA LYS A 90 12.03 36.50 -9.08
C LYS A 90 12.69 35.67 -7.98
N VAL A 91 13.65 36.25 -7.25
CA VAL A 91 14.31 35.55 -6.13
C VAL A 91 13.32 35.30 -4.99
N ARG A 92 12.44 36.25 -4.66
CA ARG A 92 11.37 36.06 -3.65
C ARG A 92 10.42 34.92 -4.04
N ALA A 93 10.02 34.84 -5.30
CA ALA A 93 9.19 33.74 -5.80
C ALA A 93 9.91 32.39 -5.67
N MET A 94 11.21 32.33 -5.98
CA MET A 94 12.03 31.13 -5.80
C MET A 94 12.14 30.73 -4.33
N ILE A 95 12.37 31.68 -3.41
CA ILE A 95 12.41 31.43 -1.96
C ILE A 95 11.07 30.85 -1.50
N LYS A 96 9.95 31.47 -1.89
CA LYS A 96 8.61 30.99 -1.52
C LYS A 96 8.36 29.57 -2.03
N SER A 97 8.72 29.27 -3.27
CA SER A 97 8.63 27.91 -3.82
C SER A 97 9.44 26.92 -2.99
N ARG A 98 10.68 27.26 -2.63
CA ARG A 98 11.54 26.39 -1.84
C ARG A 98 11.05 26.18 -0.41
N LEU A 99 10.44 27.19 0.21
CA LEU A 99 9.82 27.05 1.52
C LEU A 99 8.65 26.06 1.47
N ASN A 100 7.79 26.16 0.45
CA ASN A 100 6.71 25.20 0.25
C ASN A 100 7.23 23.78 0.01
N ASP A 101 8.29 23.63 -0.78
CA ASP A 101 8.92 22.33 -1.01
C ASP A 101 9.44 21.73 0.31
N ILE A 102 10.11 22.53 1.16
CA ILE A 102 10.62 22.12 2.47
C ILE A 102 9.49 21.70 3.40
N GLU A 103 8.41 22.48 3.48
CA GLU A 103 7.25 22.18 4.32
C GLU A 103 6.57 20.87 3.89
N SER A 104 6.42 20.66 2.58
CA SER A 104 5.90 19.41 2.01
C SER A 104 6.77 18.21 2.41
N GLU A 105 8.09 18.30 2.24
CA GLU A 105 9.03 17.23 2.62
C GLU A 105 9.04 16.95 4.12
N GLN A 106 8.93 17.99 4.96
CA GLN A 106 8.81 17.85 6.41
C GLN A 106 7.54 17.09 6.79
N SER A 107 6.40 17.46 6.21
CA SER A 107 5.14 16.75 6.46
C SER A 107 5.19 15.28 6.02
N ALA A 108 5.85 14.98 4.88
CA ALA A 108 6.07 13.63 4.41
C ALA A 108 6.97 12.83 5.38
N CYS A 109 8.04 13.44 5.90
CA CYS A 109 8.91 12.82 6.89
C CYS A 109 8.17 12.48 8.19
N GLU A 110 7.28 13.35 8.66
CA GLU A 110 6.45 13.10 9.84
C GLU A 110 5.46 11.95 9.61
N ALA A 111 4.80 11.93 8.45
CA ALA A 111 3.91 10.83 8.08
C ALA A 111 4.64 9.47 8.02
N ILE A 112 5.86 9.45 7.47
CA ILE A 112 6.70 8.25 7.43
C ILE A 112 7.11 7.82 8.85
N LYS A 113 7.48 8.75 9.73
CA LYS A 113 7.81 8.43 11.13
C LYS A 113 6.62 7.81 11.86
N GLN A 114 5.42 8.36 11.66
CA GLN A 114 4.21 7.79 12.24
C GLN A 114 3.96 6.38 11.72
N ALA A 115 4.05 6.17 10.39
CA ALA A 115 3.89 4.86 9.79
C ALA A 115 4.91 3.83 10.32
N ILE A 116 6.16 4.23 10.57
CA ILE A 116 7.17 3.37 11.19
C ILE A 116 6.78 2.98 12.62
N SER A 117 6.25 3.92 13.41
CA SER A 117 5.77 3.66 14.76
C SER A 117 4.61 2.66 14.75
N ASP A 118 3.61 2.88 13.89
CA ASP A 118 2.43 2.03 13.78
C ASP A 118 2.81 0.61 13.31
N LEU A 119 3.78 0.49 12.39
CA LEU A 119 4.31 -0.80 11.95
C LEU A 119 5.05 -1.54 13.08
N ALA A 120 5.79 -0.82 13.92
CA ALA A 120 6.48 -1.42 15.05
C ALA A 120 5.49 -1.96 16.11
N GLU A 121 4.43 -1.21 16.40
CA GLU A 121 3.34 -1.63 17.29
C GLU A 121 2.61 -2.85 16.74
N THR A 122 2.15 -2.79 15.48
CA THR A 122 1.47 -3.90 14.80
C THR A 122 2.33 -5.17 14.78
N LYS A 123 3.65 -5.04 14.56
CA LYS A 123 4.58 -6.16 14.60
C LYS A 123 4.70 -6.77 16.00
N SER A 124 4.68 -5.93 17.04
CA SER A 124 4.69 -6.40 18.43
C SER A 124 3.42 -7.18 18.77
N GLU A 125 2.26 -6.67 18.35
CA GLU A 125 0.97 -7.35 18.52
C GLU A 125 0.93 -8.70 17.80
N LEU A 126 1.40 -8.74 16.55
CA LEU A 126 1.48 -9.97 15.77
C LEU A 126 2.35 -11.02 16.49
N SER A 127 3.52 -10.63 16.97
CA SER A 127 4.40 -11.52 17.73
C SER A 127 3.75 -12.05 19.02
N ALA A 128 2.95 -11.22 19.70
CA ALA A 128 2.24 -11.63 20.90
C ALA A 128 1.10 -12.61 20.60
N LEU A 129 0.37 -12.40 19.49
CA LEU A 129 -0.67 -13.31 19.01
C LEU A 129 -0.08 -14.65 18.56
N ASP A 130 1.04 -14.64 17.85
CA ASP A 130 1.75 -15.88 17.47
C ASP A 130 2.16 -16.68 18.70
N ALA A 131 2.67 -16.03 19.74
CA ALA A 131 3.02 -16.69 20.99
C ALA A 131 1.80 -17.32 21.69
N LYS A 132 0.64 -16.65 21.68
CA LYS A 132 -0.63 -17.21 22.20
C LYS A 132 -1.09 -18.41 21.37
N LEU A 133 -1.00 -18.32 20.05
CA LEU A 133 -1.38 -19.40 19.14
C LEU A 133 -0.50 -20.65 19.32
N GLN A 134 0.81 -20.47 19.51
CA GLN A 134 1.71 -21.59 19.80
C GLN A 134 1.38 -22.27 21.13
N LYS A 135 1.07 -21.49 22.18
CA LYS A 135 0.62 -22.06 23.47
C LYS A 135 -0.66 -22.87 23.32
N ALA A 136 -1.67 -22.32 22.63
CA ALA A 136 -2.93 -23.02 22.41
C ALA A 136 -2.75 -24.31 21.59
N LYS A 137 -1.85 -24.30 20.59
CA LYS A 137 -1.50 -25.52 19.84
C LYS A 137 -0.83 -26.57 20.70
N ALA A 138 0.12 -26.17 21.55
CA ALA A 138 0.80 -27.10 22.45
C ALA A 138 -0.18 -27.71 23.48
N GLU A 139 -1.09 -26.90 24.03
CA GLU A 139 -2.13 -27.37 24.94
C GLU A 139 -3.09 -28.33 24.24
N ARG A 140 -3.53 -28.03 23.01
CA ARG A 140 -4.36 -28.93 22.22
C ARG A 140 -3.67 -30.27 21.97
N GLN A 141 -2.39 -30.25 21.57
CA GLN A 141 -1.62 -31.48 21.35
C GLN A 141 -1.48 -32.31 22.63
N LYS A 142 -1.31 -31.65 23.78
CA LYS A 142 -1.26 -32.33 25.08
C LYS A 142 -2.58 -33.01 25.40
N LEU A 143 -3.70 -32.30 25.25
CA LEU A 143 -5.03 -32.84 25.48
C LEU A 143 -5.38 -33.98 24.50
N GLU A 144 -5.02 -33.84 23.21
CA GLU A 144 -5.18 -34.90 22.20
C GLU A 144 -4.34 -36.15 22.56
N ALA A 145 -3.14 -35.97 23.11
CA ALA A 145 -2.31 -37.08 23.58
C ALA A 145 -2.91 -37.76 24.82
N GLU A 146 -3.37 -36.98 25.81
CA GLU A 146 -4.04 -37.49 27.01
C GLU A 146 -5.35 -38.22 26.65
N GLU A 147 -6.17 -37.67 25.76
CA GLU A 147 -7.39 -38.32 25.26
C GLU A 147 -7.06 -39.65 24.56
N ARG A 148 -5.97 -39.70 23.78
CA ARG A 148 -5.53 -40.91 23.12
C ARG A 148 -5.06 -41.96 24.11
N GLU A 149 -4.25 -41.58 25.09
CA GLU A 149 -3.76 -42.49 26.14
C GLU A 149 -4.94 -43.08 26.92
N LEU A 150 -5.91 -42.26 27.35
CA LEU A 150 -7.11 -42.73 28.04
C LEU A 150 -7.95 -43.67 27.17
N ARG A 151 -8.08 -43.39 25.87
CA ARG A 151 -8.78 -44.28 24.94
C ARG A 151 -8.05 -45.60 24.74
N ASP A 152 -6.73 -45.57 24.62
CA ASP A 152 -5.92 -46.78 24.47
C ASP A 152 -6.00 -47.63 25.74
N ASP A 153 -6.05 -47.01 26.92
CA ASP A 153 -6.25 -47.67 28.22
C ASP A 153 -7.64 -48.32 28.33
N ILE A 154 -8.71 -47.56 28.07
CA ILE A 154 -10.09 -48.10 28.03
C ILE A 154 -10.19 -49.26 27.03
N ASN A 155 -9.61 -49.12 25.84
CA ASN A 155 -9.62 -50.19 24.84
C ASN A 155 -8.82 -51.42 25.31
N ALA A 156 -7.76 -51.24 26.09
CA ALA A 156 -7.02 -52.36 26.68
C ALA A 156 -7.89 -53.09 27.71
N THR A 157 -8.53 -52.36 28.64
CA THR A 157 -9.46 -52.93 29.63
C THR A 157 -10.61 -53.68 28.95
N VAL A 158 -11.20 -53.11 27.90
CA VAL A 158 -12.26 -53.77 27.13
C VAL A 158 -11.73 -55.03 26.46
N ASN A 159 -10.55 -54.99 25.84
CA ASN A 159 -9.95 -56.16 25.17
C ASN A 159 -9.58 -57.30 26.12
N ASP A 160 -9.36 -57.02 27.40
CA ASP A 160 -9.15 -58.07 28.41
C ASP A 160 -10.43 -58.87 28.67
N VAL A 161 -11.62 -58.28 28.44
CA VAL A 161 -12.92 -58.95 28.56
C VAL A 161 -13.35 -59.52 27.21
N VAL A 162 -13.44 -58.66 26.18
CA VAL A 162 -13.90 -59.02 24.83
C VAL A 162 -13.08 -58.31 23.76
N SER A 163 -12.73 -59.05 22.71
CA SER A 163 -12.04 -58.50 21.54
C SER A 163 -12.86 -57.42 20.82
N ILE A 164 -12.34 -56.19 20.77
CA ILE A 164 -12.94 -55.09 20.01
C ILE A 164 -12.98 -55.42 18.50
N SER A 165 -12.04 -56.23 18.01
CA SER A 165 -12.04 -56.70 16.62
C SER A 165 -13.26 -57.58 16.33
N GLU A 166 -13.62 -58.48 17.26
CA GLU A 166 -14.79 -59.35 17.13
C GLU A 166 -16.08 -58.53 17.03
N ILE A 167 -16.24 -57.52 17.91
CA ILE A 167 -17.41 -56.62 17.89
C ILE A 167 -17.55 -55.94 16.52
N ASN A 168 -16.44 -55.42 15.97
CA ASN A 168 -16.46 -54.76 14.66
C ASN A 168 -16.74 -55.72 13.50
N GLU A 169 -16.23 -56.96 13.58
CA GLU A 169 -16.51 -58.01 12.59
C GLU A 169 -18.00 -58.40 12.60
N LEU A 170 -18.60 -58.55 13.78
CA LEU A 170 -20.03 -58.84 13.95
C LEU A 170 -20.90 -57.69 13.41
N ARG A 171 -20.58 -56.43 13.76
CA ARG A 171 -21.27 -55.24 13.20
C ARG A 171 -21.15 -55.20 11.67
N THR A 172 -19.97 -55.49 11.13
CA THR A 172 -19.75 -55.56 9.68
C THR A 172 -20.53 -56.72 9.04
N SER A 173 -20.61 -57.87 9.72
CA SER A 173 -21.42 -59.02 9.28
C SER A 173 -22.89 -58.65 9.19
N MET A 174 -23.45 -57.98 10.21
CA MET A 174 -24.81 -57.45 10.21
C MET A 174 -25.05 -56.47 9.06
N GLN A 175 -24.13 -55.52 8.82
CA GLN A 175 -24.22 -54.59 7.70
C GLN A 175 -24.21 -55.32 6.33
N ARG A 176 -23.42 -56.38 6.18
CA ARG A 176 -23.33 -57.18 4.94
C ARG A 176 -24.58 -58.01 4.73
N ALA A 177 -25.05 -58.68 5.77
CA ALA A 177 -26.30 -59.46 5.77
C ALA A 177 -27.49 -58.60 5.33
N TRP A 178 -27.48 -57.32 5.67
CA TRP A 178 -28.53 -56.39 5.29
C TRP A 178 -28.65 -56.07 3.79
N ARG A 179 -27.66 -56.44 2.98
CA ARG A 179 -27.62 -56.09 1.55
C ARG A 179 -28.61 -56.90 0.70
N SER A 180 -29.10 -58.03 1.20
CA SER A 180 -29.98 -58.92 0.43
C SER A 180 -30.99 -59.63 1.35
N GLN A 181 -32.26 -59.63 0.95
CA GLN A 181 -33.40 -60.21 1.66
C GLN A 181 -33.50 -61.72 1.40
N THR A 182 -32.52 -62.48 1.87
CA THR A 182 -32.57 -63.96 1.84
C THR A 182 -32.68 -64.50 3.25
N SER A 183 -33.30 -65.68 3.42
CA SER A 183 -33.38 -66.35 4.73
C SER A 183 -32.00 -66.48 5.36
N LYS A 184 -31.00 -66.91 4.59
CA LYS A 184 -29.62 -67.08 5.07
C LYS A 184 -29.00 -65.79 5.62
N ASN A 185 -29.29 -64.64 5.01
CA ASN A 185 -28.79 -63.37 5.51
C ASN A 185 -29.54 -62.91 6.76
N ARG A 186 -30.83 -63.22 6.87
CA ARG A 186 -31.59 -62.95 8.09
C ARG A 186 -31.04 -63.79 9.25
N ASP A 187 -30.71 -65.05 9.00
CA ASP A 187 -30.10 -65.94 9.98
C ASP A 187 -28.73 -65.40 10.41
N LEU A 188 -27.85 -65.04 9.45
CA LEU A 188 -26.54 -64.44 9.74
C LEU A 188 -26.63 -63.13 10.54
N PHE A 189 -27.62 -62.28 10.25
CA PHE A 189 -27.86 -61.07 11.02
C PHE A 189 -28.29 -61.40 12.45
N SER A 190 -29.21 -62.35 12.64
CA SER A 190 -29.66 -62.78 13.97
C SER A 190 -28.50 -63.37 14.77
N GLU A 191 -27.72 -64.29 14.18
CA GLU A 191 -26.56 -64.90 14.84
C GLU A 191 -25.53 -63.84 15.27
N SER A 192 -25.24 -62.88 14.40
CA SER A 192 -24.30 -61.80 14.72
C SER A 192 -24.85 -60.88 15.82
N GLN A 193 -26.16 -60.60 15.81
CA GLN A 193 -26.84 -59.79 16.81
C GLN A 193 -26.93 -60.49 18.17
N ASP A 194 -27.19 -61.80 18.17
CA ASP A 194 -27.23 -62.63 19.38
C ASP A 194 -25.84 -62.68 20.04
N ARG A 195 -24.77 -62.86 19.25
CA ARG A 195 -23.41 -62.77 19.79
C ARG A 195 -23.07 -61.37 20.35
N LEU A 196 -23.54 -60.29 19.71
CA LEU A 196 -23.37 -58.94 20.26
C LEU A 196 -24.14 -58.72 21.58
N ARG A 197 -25.29 -59.39 21.77
CA ARG A 197 -26.01 -59.38 23.06
C ARG A 197 -25.20 -60.06 24.15
N GLU A 198 -24.66 -61.25 23.86
CA GLU A 198 -23.78 -61.97 24.80
C GLU A 198 -22.59 -61.11 25.19
N ILE A 199 -21.89 -60.51 24.21
CA ILE A 199 -20.76 -59.61 24.46
C ILE A 199 -21.17 -58.42 25.33
N ARG A 200 -22.32 -57.80 25.05
CA ARG A 200 -22.80 -56.68 25.87
C ARG A 200 -23.06 -57.11 27.31
N ASP A 201 -23.67 -58.28 27.50
CA ASP A 201 -23.96 -58.80 28.83
C ASP A 201 -22.64 -59.15 29.56
N GLU A 202 -21.65 -59.73 28.87
CA GLU A 202 -20.27 -59.96 29.37
C GLU A 202 -19.57 -58.65 29.79
N LEU A 203 -19.70 -57.58 29.00
CA LEU A 203 -19.14 -56.26 29.34
C LEU A 203 -19.86 -55.63 30.55
N SER A 204 -21.19 -55.75 30.60
CA SER A 204 -21.99 -55.24 31.73
C SER A 204 -21.70 -55.96 33.04
N GLU A 205 -21.36 -57.25 33.01
CA GLU A 205 -20.89 -58.00 34.19
C GLU A 205 -19.55 -57.48 34.74
N ASN A 206 -18.79 -56.76 33.91
CA ASN A 206 -17.52 -56.13 34.26
C ASN A 206 -17.65 -54.60 34.42
N ASP A 207 -18.87 -54.09 34.63
CA ASP A 207 -19.18 -52.66 34.80
C ASP A 207 -18.76 -51.76 33.61
N ILE A 208 -18.66 -52.35 32.42
CA ILE A 208 -18.35 -51.65 31.16
C ILE A 208 -19.64 -51.45 30.36
N GLU A 209 -19.98 -50.20 30.10
CA GLU A 209 -21.16 -49.81 29.32
C GLU A 209 -20.78 -49.26 27.94
N SER A 210 -21.66 -49.47 26.95
CA SER A 210 -21.48 -48.91 25.60
C SER A 210 -22.81 -48.64 24.91
N ASP A 211 -23.20 -47.37 24.87
CA ASP A 211 -24.37 -46.89 24.12
C ASP A 211 -24.33 -47.33 22.64
N THR A 212 -23.13 -47.31 22.05
CA THR A 212 -22.92 -47.64 20.64
C THR A 212 -23.11 -49.14 20.35
N LEU A 213 -22.77 -49.99 21.33
CA LEU A 213 -23.05 -51.41 21.27
C LEU A 213 -24.55 -51.68 21.45
N ASP A 214 -25.21 -50.96 22.35
CA ASP A 214 -26.66 -51.05 22.54
C ASP A 214 -27.45 -50.68 21.29
N LEU A 215 -27.03 -49.62 20.59
CA LEU A 215 -27.59 -49.26 19.29
C LEU A 215 -27.41 -50.38 18.26
N ALA A 216 -26.24 -51.03 18.22
CA ALA A 216 -25.98 -52.16 17.33
C ALA A 216 -26.83 -53.39 17.68
N VAL A 217 -26.97 -53.69 18.98
CA VAL A 217 -27.82 -54.76 19.50
C VAL A 217 -29.30 -54.48 19.25
N GLY A 218 -29.72 -53.22 19.26
CA GLY A 218 -31.10 -52.79 18.99
C GLY A 218 -31.47 -52.73 17.51
N ALA A 219 -30.50 -52.86 16.59
CA ALA A 219 -30.73 -52.73 15.17
C ALA A 219 -31.73 -53.79 14.65
N ASN A 220 -32.71 -53.35 13.87
CA ASN A 220 -33.76 -54.20 13.34
C ASN A 220 -33.51 -54.51 11.86
N TYR A 221 -33.30 -55.78 11.51
CA TYR A 221 -33.08 -56.24 10.12
C TYR A 221 -34.12 -55.72 9.09
N ASN A 222 -35.35 -55.38 9.49
CA ASN A 222 -36.37 -54.86 8.58
C ASN A 222 -36.38 -53.33 8.44
N ARG A 223 -35.55 -52.59 9.19
CA ARG A 223 -35.52 -51.11 9.25
C ARG A 223 -34.16 -50.53 8.85
N ARG A 224 -33.73 -50.87 7.63
CA ARG A 224 -32.41 -50.46 7.09
C ARG A 224 -32.26 -48.96 6.98
N ASP A 225 -33.34 -48.30 6.64
CA ASP A 225 -33.46 -46.86 6.53
C ASP A 225 -33.14 -46.14 7.85
N ARG A 226 -33.35 -46.79 8.99
CA ARG A 226 -33.18 -46.22 10.33
C ARG A 226 -31.89 -46.70 11.00
N ASP A 227 -31.67 -48.01 11.12
CA ASP A 227 -30.63 -48.55 12.02
C ASP A 227 -29.31 -48.90 11.30
N LEU A 228 -29.17 -48.59 10.01
CA LEU A 228 -27.91 -48.85 9.29
C LEU A 228 -26.76 -47.95 9.76
N ASP A 229 -27.06 -46.71 10.13
CA ASP A 229 -26.05 -45.76 10.56
C ASP A 229 -25.59 -46.03 12.00
N ASP A 230 -26.47 -46.59 12.84
CA ASP A 230 -26.16 -47.08 14.18
C ASP A 230 -25.04 -48.15 14.16
N LEU A 231 -25.03 -49.01 13.14
CA LEU A 231 -23.96 -50.00 12.94
C LEU A 231 -22.63 -49.41 12.49
N LYS A 232 -22.56 -48.12 12.14
CA LYS A 232 -21.33 -47.43 11.69
C LYS A 232 -20.74 -46.48 12.72
N VAL A 233 -21.48 -46.16 13.79
CA VAL A 233 -20.99 -45.28 14.85
C VAL A 233 -19.69 -45.86 15.44
N LYS A 234 -18.71 -45.01 15.74
CA LYS A 234 -17.46 -45.46 16.37
C LYS A 234 -17.80 -46.06 17.73
N LEU A 235 -17.18 -47.20 18.09
CA LEU A 235 -17.39 -47.78 19.41
C LEU A 235 -16.84 -46.85 20.49
N GLU A 236 -17.67 -46.59 21.50
CA GLU A 236 -17.33 -45.83 22.70
C GLU A 236 -17.72 -46.67 23.92
N PHE A 237 -16.81 -46.77 24.88
CA PHE A 237 -16.98 -47.54 26.10
C PHE A 237 -16.79 -46.61 27.29
N ALA A 238 -17.63 -46.78 28.30
CA ALA A 238 -17.50 -46.14 29.60
C ALA A 238 -17.27 -47.24 30.64
N VAL A 239 -16.25 -47.05 31.49
CA VAL A 239 -16.04 -47.90 32.67
C VAL A 239 -16.71 -47.18 33.83
N SER A 240 -17.63 -47.86 34.50
CA SER A 240 -18.29 -47.31 35.68
C SER A 240 -17.30 -47.36 36.84
N ASP A 241 -16.81 -46.20 37.29
CA ASP A 241 -16.08 -46.11 38.56
C ASP A 241 -17.10 -46.29 39.71
N THR A 242 -17.44 -47.53 40.02
CA THR A 242 -18.28 -47.86 41.17
C THR A 242 -17.41 -47.75 42.43
N GLU A 243 -17.42 -46.58 43.07
CA GLU A 243 -16.90 -46.37 44.44
C GLU A 243 -17.61 -47.23 45.49
#